data_AF-A0A959UKH4-F1
#
_entry.id   AF-A0A959UKH4-F1
#
_cell.length_a   1.000
_cell.length_b   1.000
_cell.length_c   1.000
_cell.angle_alpha   90.00
_cell.angle_beta   90.00
_cell.angle_gamma   90.00
#
_symmetry.space_group_name_H-M   'P 1'
#
loop_
_entity.id
_entity.type
_entity.pdbx_description
1 polymer ?
#
loop_
_entity_poly.entity_id
_entity_poly.type
_entity_poly.pdbx_seq_one_letter_code
_entity_poly.pdbx_strand_id
1 'polypeptide(L)' 'MDQPVNIFWFRRDLRLNDNSGLFHALSGPFPVLPLFIFDTHITAELKKDDARITFIH' A
#
# COMPACT_ATOMS: atom_id res chain seq x y z
N MET A 1 26.59 -2.85 -6.20
CA MET A 1 25.89 -1.69 -6.79
C MET A 1 24.47 -1.73 -6.27
N ASP A 2 23.97 -0.62 -5.74
CA ASP A 2 22.58 -0.56 -5.31
C ASP A 2 21.68 -0.50 -6.55
N GLN A 3 20.74 -1.44 -6.64
CA GLN A 3 19.75 -1.47 -7.72
C GLN A 3 18.55 -0.60 -7.33
N PRO A 4 18.06 0.31 -8.21
CA PRO A 4 16.85 1.08 -7.94
C PRO A 4 15.63 0.16 -7.76
N VAL A 5 14.72 0.53 -6.85
CA VAL A 5 13.50 -0.21 -6.52
C VAL A 5 12.31 0.75 -6.59
N ASN A 6 11.20 0.29 -7.17
CA ASN A 6 9.92 1.00 -7.15
C ASN A 6 9.16 0.65 -5.87
N ILE A 7 8.88 1.64 -5.02
CA ILE A 7 8.00 1.43 -3.87
C ILE A 7 6.55 1.60 -4.30
N PHE A 8 5.74 0.56 -4.10
CA PHE A 8 4.30 0.63 -4.29
C PHE A 8 3.59 0.63 -2.93
N TRP A 9 3.16 1.81 -2.49
CA TRP A 9 2.50 1.97 -1.20
C TRP A 9 0.98 1.75 -1.32
N PHE A 10 0.55 0.58 -0.89
CA PHE A 10 -0.85 0.28 -0.63
C PHE A 10 -1.38 1.17 0.51
N ARG A 11 -2.44 1.93 0.20
CA ARG A 11 -3.22 2.67 1.20
C ARG A 11 -4.60 2.04 1.31
N ARG A 12 -5.67 2.77 0.97
CA ARG A 12 -7.06 2.24 0.99
C ARG A 12 -7.34 1.18 -0.08
N ASP A 13 -6.58 1.20 -1.17
CA ASP A 13 -6.81 0.34 -2.33
C ASP A 13 -5.96 -0.94 -2.27
N LEU A 14 -6.40 -1.89 -1.44
CA LEU A 14 -5.74 -3.19 -1.23
C LEU A 14 -6.08 -4.21 -2.33
N ARG A 15 -6.02 -3.81 -3.60
CA ARG A 15 -6.35 -4.67 -4.75
C ARG A 15 -5.14 -4.90 -5.63
N LEU A 16 -4.96 -6.16 -6.05
CA LEU A 16 -3.94 -6.56 -7.03
C LEU A 16 -4.45 -6.44 -8.48
N ASN A 17 -5.71 -6.79 -8.68
CA ASN A 17 -6.38 -6.68 -9.99
C ASN A 17 -7.01 -5.30 -10.13
N ASP A 18 -7.07 -4.80 -11.35
CA ASP A 18 -7.66 -3.49 -11.67
C ASP A 18 -7.07 -2.33 -10.83
N ASN A 19 -5.75 -2.37 -10.64
CA ASN A 19 -5.00 -1.34 -9.94
C ASN A 19 -4.02 -0.68 -10.91
N SER A 20 -4.42 0.45 -11.50
CA SER A 20 -3.60 1.18 -12.46
C SER A 20 -2.23 1.56 -11.89
N GLY A 21 -2.15 1.93 -10.61
CA GLY A 21 -0.86 2.27 -9.99
C GLY A 21 0.08 1.07 -9.96
N LEU A 22 -0.43 -0.08 -9.52
CA LEU A 22 0.35 -1.31 -9.45
C LEU A 22 0.75 -1.79 -10.86
N PHE A 23 -0.16 -1.67 -11.83
CA PHE A 23 0.11 -2.00 -13.23
C PHE A 23 1.30 -1.21 -13.79
N HIS A 24 1.31 0.12 -13.61
CA HIS A 24 2.42 0.95 -14.09
C HIS A 24 3.72 0.66 -13.33
N ALA A 25 3.66 0.40 -12.02
CA ALA A 25 4.83 0.05 -11.23
C ALA A 25 5.48 -1.26 -11.73
N LEU A 26 4.67 -2.28 -11.98
CA LEU A 26 5.12 -3.59 -12.48
C LEU A 26 5.56 -3.58 -13.94
N SER A 27 5.05 -2.65 -14.74
CA SER A 27 5.44 -2.48 -16.15
C SER A 27 6.76 -1.70 -16.32
N GLY A 28 7.34 -1.20 -15.22
CA GLY A 28 8.58 -0.44 -15.22
C GLY A 28 9.86 -1.29 -15.24
N PRO A 29 11.04 -0.65 -15.33
CA PRO A 29 12.33 -1.34 -15.42
C PRO A 29 12.89 -1.83 -14.09
N PHE A 30 12.24 -1.51 -12.96
CA PHE A 30 12.74 -1.76 -11.62
C PHE A 30 11.86 -2.75 -10.87
N PRO A 31 12.45 -3.61 -10.02
CA PRO A 31 11.67 -4.46 -9.12
C PRO A 31 10.74 -3.61 -8.25
N VAL A 32 9.54 -4.12 -8.01
CA VAL A 32 8.52 -3.45 -7.20
C VAL A 32 8.54 -4.02 -5.80
N LEU A 33 8.67 -3.16 -4.80
CA LEU A 33 8.44 -3.46 -3.40
C LEU A 33 7.04 -2.97 -3.01
N PRO A 34 6.03 -3.86 -3.00
CA PRO A 34 4.73 -3.54 -2.41
C PRO A 34 4.85 -3.41 -0.89
N LEU A 35 4.27 -2.37 -0.32
CA LEU A 35 4.21 -2.19 1.12
C LEU A 35 2.91 -1.53 1.55
N PHE A 36 2.53 -1.75 2.81
CA PHE A 36 1.45 -1.07 3.49
C PHE A 36 2.01 -0.50 4.79
N ILE A 37 1.68 0.75 5.11
CA ILE A 37 2.16 1.41 6.34
C ILE A 37 0.98 1.49 7.30
N PHE A 38 1.10 0.78 8.42
CA PHE A 38 0.17 0.91 9.53
C PHE A 38 0.55 2.13 10.36
N ASP A 39 -0.03 3.29 10.01
CA ASP A 39 0.27 4.56 10.65
C ASP A 39 -0.62 4.75 11.89
N THR A 40 -0.01 4.63 13.07
CA THR A 40 -0.71 4.78 14.35
C THR A 40 -1.23 6.20 14.58
N HIS A 41 -0.64 7.22 13.98
CA HIS A 41 -1.14 8.59 14.09
C HIS A 41 -2.47 8.73 13.34
N ILE A 42 -2.57 8.14 12.16
CA ILE A 42 -3.83 8.13 11.38
C ILE A 42 -4.88 7.27 12.07
N THR A 43 -4.52 6.08 12.56
CA THR A 43 -5.51 5.18 13.17
C THR A 43 -5.93 5.62 14.57
N ALA A 44 -5.11 6.38 15.29
CA ALA A 44 -5.46 6.90 16.63
C ALA A 44 -6.63 7.90 16.60
N GLU A 45 -6.84 8.57 15.46
CA GLU A 45 -7.98 9.49 15.26
C GLU A 45 -9.29 8.77 14.96
N LEU A 46 -9.24 7.45 14.71
CA LEU A 46 -10.38 6.66 14.32
C LEU A 46 -10.95 5.88 15.50
N LYS A 47 -12.27 5.64 15.48
CA LYS A 47 -12.91 4.80 16.49
C LYS A 47 -12.44 3.35 16.32
N LYS A 48 -12.36 2.59 17.41
CA LYS A 48 -11.87 1.20 17.39
C LYS A 48 -12.68 0.27 16.48
N ASP A 49 -13.96 0.58 16.27
CA ASP A 49 -14.89 -0.15 15.41
C ASP A 49 -14.95 0.39 13.97
N ASP A 50 -14.14 1.41 13.63
CA ASP A 50 -14.08 1.96 12.29
C ASP A 50 -13.67 0.86 11.29
N ALA A 51 -14.42 0.75 10.19
CA ALA A 51 -14.17 -0.24 9.16
C ALA A 51 -12.74 -0.19 8.61
N ARG A 52 -12.08 0.98 8.62
CA ARG A 52 -10.69 1.12 8.17
C ARG A 52 -9.68 0.47 9.12
N ILE A 53 -10.03 0.34 10.41
CA ILE A 53 -9.21 -0.37 11.40
C ILE A 53 -9.55 -1.86 11.40
N THR A 54 -10.84 -2.19 11.43
CA THR A 54 -11.30 -3.58 11.58
C THR A 54 -11.13 -4.43 10.31
N PHE A 55 -11.03 -3.82 9.13
CA PHE A 55 -10.90 -4.54 7.86
C PHE A 55 -9.50 -5.15 7.62
N ILE A 56 -8.46 -4.62 8.25
CA ILE A 56 -7.06 -5.10 8.07
C ILE A 56 -6.64 -5.98 9.26
N HIS A 57 -7.55 -6.27 10.21
CA HIS A 57 -7.27 -6.87 11.50
C HIS A 57 -7.60 -8.38 11.60
#